data_AF-A0A7J5Y7K3-F1
#
_entry.id   AF-A0A7J5Y7K3-F1
#
_cell.length_a   1.000
_cell.length_b   1.000
_cell.length_c   1.000
_cell.angle_alpha   90.00
_cell.angle_beta   90.00
_cell.angle_gamma   90.00
#
_symmetry.space_group_name_H-M   'P 1'
#
loop_
_entity.id
_entity.type
_entity.pdbx_description
1 polymer ?
#
loop_
_entity_poly.entity_id
_entity_poly.type
_entity_poly.pdbx_seq_one_letter_code
_entity_poly.pdbx_strand_id
1 'polypeptide(L)'
;MRNQGAADLAEYSAKIALLEEMQKEKEEEAESWHSKARDMEENLEKTKEELHNVMSSSHSSSPEAEAPAEAPASSSSSSSSSDSPELRAGRIRDDNKKSQNDLLHAENMRVGRDKYKTLRQIRLGNTKQRIDEFESL
;
A
#
# COMPACT_ATOMS: atom_id res chain seq x y z
N MET A 1 -6.61 66.73 12.42
CA MET A 1 -5.61 65.80 13.02
C MET A 1 -6.22 64.74 13.95
N ARG A 2 -7.30 65.00 14.71
CA ARG A 2 -7.89 64.00 15.63
C ARG A 2 -8.53 62.75 15.00
N ASN A 3 -8.81 62.75 13.69
CA ASN A 3 -9.53 61.66 13.01
C ASN A 3 -8.61 60.70 12.23
N GLN A 4 -7.33 61.04 12.05
CA GLN A 4 -6.40 60.21 11.26
C GLN A 4 -5.99 58.94 12.03
N GLY A 5 -5.62 59.08 13.31
CA GLY A 5 -5.22 57.92 14.11
C GLY A 5 -6.35 56.91 14.36
N ALA A 6 -7.61 57.36 14.40
CA ALA A 6 -8.75 56.45 14.51
C ALA A 6 -8.98 55.65 13.21
N ALA A 7 -8.77 56.29 12.05
CA ALA A 7 -8.84 55.63 10.75
C ALA A 7 -7.70 54.61 10.57
N ASP A 8 -6.47 55.00 10.92
CA ASP A 8 -5.30 54.12 10.83
C ASP A 8 -5.46 52.88 11.74
N LEU A 9 -5.98 53.06 12.97
CA LEU A 9 -6.28 51.94 13.87
C LEU A 9 -7.36 51.00 13.34
N ALA A 10 -8.41 51.55 12.69
CA ALA A 10 -9.45 50.75 12.06
C ALA A 10 -8.88 49.93 10.88
N GLU A 11 -7.95 50.50 10.11
CA GLU A 11 -7.27 49.81 9.02
C GLU A 11 -6.38 48.66 9.54
N TYR A 12 -5.58 48.89 10.59
CA TYR A 12 -4.80 47.83 11.20
C TYR A 12 -5.67 46.72 11.80
N SER A 13 -6.78 47.08 12.44
CA SER A 13 -7.76 46.11 12.96
C SER A 13 -8.35 45.24 11.85
N ALA A 14 -8.73 45.85 10.72
CA ALA A 14 -9.24 45.12 9.55
C ALA A 14 -8.17 44.19 8.95
N LYS A 15 -6.92 44.63 8.90
CA LYS A 15 -5.80 43.79 8.42
C LYS A 15 -5.52 42.60 9.34
N ILE A 16 -5.63 42.79 10.66
CA ILE A 16 -5.49 41.69 11.63
C ILE A 16 -6.60 40.67 11.42
N ALA A 17 -7.86 41.11 11.32
CA ALA A 17 -9.00 40.21 11.10
C ALA A 17 -8.86 39.38 9.81
N LEU A 18 -8.39 39.99 8.72
CA LEU A 18 -8.17 39.27 7.46
C LEU A 18 -7.07 38.21 7.57
N LEU A 19 -6.00 38.50 8.31
CA LEU A 19 -4.91 37.54 8.53
C LEU A 19 -5.35 36.39 9.44
N GLU A 20 -6.17 36.67 10.46
CA GLU A 20 -6.76 35.65 11.33
C GLU A 20 -7.71 34.73 10.56
N GLU A 21 -8.53 35.27 9.66
CA GLU A 21 -9.42 34.48 8.80
C GLU A 21 -8.61 33.58 7.84
N MET A 22 -7.58 34.13 7.17
CA MET A 22 -6.69 33.35 6.31
C MET A 22 -5.96 32.24 7.09
N GLN A 23 -5.55 32.51 8.33
CA GLN A 23 -4.92 31.51 9.19
C GLN A 23 -5.92 30.42 9.59
N LYS A 24 -7.17 30.79 9.90
CA LYS A 24 -8.24 29.84 10.24
C LYS A 24 -8.55 28.90 9.08
N GLU A 25 -8.63 29.40 7.84
CA GLU A 25 -8.84 28.55 6.66
C GLU A 25 -7.71 27.53 6.48
N LYS A 26 -6.45 27.96 6.67
CA LYS A 26 -5.28 27.08 6.62
C LYS A 26 -5.31 26.01 7.71
N GLU A 27 -5.75 26.38 8.92
CA GLU A 27 -5.89 25.45 10.04
C GLU A 27 -7.01 24.44 9.78
N GLU A 28 -8.18 24.89 9.30
CA GLU A 28 -9.30 24.02 8.91
C GLU A 28 -8.91 23.03 7.79
N GLU A 29 -8.12 23.47 6.80
CA GLU A 29 -7.58 22.58 5.78
C GLU A 29 -6.66 21.51 6.40
N ALA A 30 -5.76 21.91 7.30
CA ALA A 30 -4.87 20.99 8.00
C ALA A 30 -5.62 19.99 8.89
N GLU A 31 -6.69 20.44 9.56
CA GLU A 31 -7.60 19.59 10.34
C GLU A 31 -8.36 18.62 9.45
N SER A 32 -8.83 19.05 8.27
CA SER A 32 -9.48 18.19 7.28
C SER A 32 -8.53 17.08 6.82
N TRP A 33 -7.28 17.41 6.53
CA TRP A 33 -6.26 16.43 6.18
C TRP A 33 -5.97 15.46 7.33
N HIS A 34 -5.92 15.96 8.57
CA HIS A 34 -5.78 15.10 9.76
C HIS A 34 -6.95 14.14 9.94
N SER A 35 -8.19 14.63 9.81
CA SER A 35 -9.39 13.79 9.90
C SER A 35 -9.36 12.72 8.83
N LYS A 36 -9.05 13.09 7.58
CA LYS A 36 -8.98 12.15 6.46
C LYS A 36 -7.89 11.09 6.65
N ALA A 37 -6.72 11.49 7.18
CA ALA A 37 -5.65 10.55 7.52
C ALA A 37 -6.10 9.55 8.61
N ARG A 38 -6.78 10.05 9.64
CA ARG A 38 -7.35 9.23 10.71
C ARG A 38 -8.38 8.23 10.19
N ASP A 39 -9.31 8.67 9.35
CA ASP A 39 -10.34 7.82 8.75
C ASP A 39 -9.70 6.72 7.87
N MET A 40 -8.66 7.06 7.12
CA MET A 40 -7.91 6.08 6.34
C MET A 40 -7.20 5.05 7.23
N GLU A 41 -6.62 5.48 8.34
CA GLU A 41 -5.97 4.60 9.32
C GLU A 41 -6.99 3.65 9.98
N GLU A 42 -8.15 4.16 10.40
CA GLU A 42 -9.23 3.34 10.96
C GLU A 42 -9.72 2.29 9.96
N ASN A 43 -9.98 2.70 8.70
CA ASN A 43 -10.40 1.77 7.66
C ASN A 43 -9.35 0.68 7.41
N LEU A 44 -8.07 1.05 7.41
CA LEU A 44 -6.97 0.11 7.24
C LEU A 44 -6.93 -0.88 8.41
N GLU A 45 -7.05 -0.43 9.65
CA GLU A 45 -7.10 -1.30 10.83
C GLU A 45 -8.30 -2.26 10.78
N LYS A 46 -9.48 -1.74 10.43
CA LYS A 46 -10.69 -2.55 10.25
C LYS A 46 -10.51 -3.64 9.18
N THR A 47 -9.86 -3.33 8.06
CA THR A 47 -9.58 -4.35 7.03
C THR A 47 -8.57 -5.39 7.49
N LYS A 48 -7.56 -5.01 8.30
CA LYS A 48 -6.63 -5.96 8.92
C LYS A 48 -7.35 -6.89 9.88
N GLU A 49 -8.21 -6.35 10.74
CA GLU A 49 -9.00 -7.13 11.69
C GLU A 49 -9.93 -8.11 10.98
N GLU A 50 -10.64 -7.66 9.93
CA GLU A 50 -11.50 -8.54 9.15
C GLU A 50 -10.70 -9.67 8.48
N LEU A 51 -9.53 -9.35 7.92
CA LEU A 51 -8.65 -10.33 7.30
C LEU A 51 -8.13 -11.34 8.34
N HIS A 52 -7.71 -10.86 9.52
CA HIS A 52 -7.29 -11.70 10.64
C HIS A 52 -8.43 -12.59 11.11
N ASN A 53 -9.66 -12.07 11.27
CA ASN A 53 -10.82 -12.84 11.71
C ASN A 53 -11.21 -13.93 10.70
N VAL A 54 -11.15 -13.64 9.38
CA VAL A 54 -11.38 -14.64 8.33
C VAL A 54 -10.29 -15.71 8.33
N MET A 55 -9.04 -15.31 8.57
CA MET A 55 -7.96 -16.26 8.79
C MET A 55 -8.24 -17.08 10.04
N SER A 56 -8.30 -16.55 11.25
CA SER A 56 -8.55 -17.34 12.47
C SER A 56 -9.80 -18.23 12.41
N SER A 57 -10.89 -17.80 11.77
CA SER A 57 -12.10 -18.63 11.57
C SER A 57 -11.92 -19.79 10.60
N SER A 58 -10.95 -19.75 9.68
CA SER A 58 -10.63 -20.87 8.79
C SER A 58 -9.66 -21.88 9.42
N HIS A 59 -9.05 -21.56 10.57
CA HIS A 59 -8.10 -22.43 11.28
C HIS A 59 -8.74 -23.19 12.47
N SER A 60 -10.04 -23.01 12.72
CA SER A 60 -10.76 -23.65 13.84
C SER A 60 -11.59 -24.88 13.45
N SER A 61 -11.39 -25.46 12.26
CA SER A 61 -12.12 -26.66 11.83
C SER A 61 -11.20 -27.79 11.32
N SER A 62 -10.49 -28.48 12.23
CA SER A 62 -10.32 -29.95 12.21
C SER A 62 -9.47 -30.49 13.37
N PRO A 63 -9.67 -31.76 13.77
CA PRO A 63 -9.95 -32.17 15.16
C PRO A 63 -8.74 -32.72 15.93
N GLU A 64 -8.85 -32.67 17.26
CA GLU A 64 -7.94 -33.34 18.21
C GLU A 64 -8.66 -34.56 18.85
N ALA A 65 -7.92 -35.67 19.00
CA ALA A 65 -8.23 -37.02 19.54
C ALA A 65 -8.87 -38.02 18.54
N GLU A 66 -8.40 -39.25 18.31
CA GLU A 66 -7.61 -40.23 19.09
C GLU A 66 -6.58 -41.02 18.23
N ALA A 67 -5.61 -41.66 18.89
CA ALA A 67 -4.57 -42.56 18.36
C ALA A 67 -5.11 -43.84 17.68
N PRO A 68 -4.33 -44.54 16.80
CA PRO A 68 -3.36 -45.56 17.25
C PRO A 68 -2.07 -45.69 16.40
N ALA A 69 -1.23 -46.62 16.81
CA ALA A 69 0.18 -46.88 16.50
C ALA A 69 0.58 -47.30 15.06
N GLU A 70 1.91 -47.39 14.87
CA GLU A 70 2.73 -48.06 13.83
C GLU A 70 3.29 -47.24 12.64
N ALA A 71 4.49 -46.69 12.85
CA ALA A 71 5.76 -46.87 12.10
C ALA A 71 5.81 -46.73 10.53
N PRO A 72 7.01 -46.72 9.90
CA PRO A 72 7.63 -45.49 9.40
C PRO A 72 7.93 -45.51 7.88
N ALA A 73 7.80 -44.38 7.18
CA ALA A 73 8.72 -43.93 6.10
C ALA A 73 8.13 -42.79 5.26
N SER A 74 9.08 -42.01 4.72
CA SER A 74 9.01 -41.26 3.46
C SER A 74 8.61 -39.78 3.55
N SER A 75 9.65 -38.98 3.28
CA SER A 75 9.60 -37.60 2.86
C SER A 75 8.55 -37.34 1.78
N SER A 76 7.75 -36.29 1.94
CA SER A 76 7.21 -35.58 0.79
C SER A 76 6.98 -34.12 1.14
N SER A 77 7.87 -33.31 0.56
CA SER A 77 7.72 -31.89 0.20
C SER A 77 6.56 -31.11 0.80
N SER A 78 6.94 -30.16 1.64
CA SER A 78 6.28 -28.87 1.84
C SER A 78 5.94 -28.22 0.49
N SER A 79 4.76 -28.55 -0.03
CA SER A 79 4.14 -27.81 -1.12
C SER A 79 3.47 -26.61 -0.48
N SER A 80 4.20 -25.52 -0.40
CA SER A 80 3.70 -24.19 -0.09
C SER A 80 2.44 -23.95 -0.92
N SER A 81 1.27 -24.03 -0.29
CA SER A 81 0.03 -23.48 -0.83
C SER A 81 0.15 -21.96 -0.78
N SER A 82 0.93 -21.41 -1.71
CA SER A 82 0.94 -20.00 -2.05
C SER A 82 -0.28 -19.68 -2.92
N ASP A 83 -1.48 -20.13 -2.51
CA ASP A 83 -2.72 -19.52 -3.00
C ASP A 83 -3.08 -18.39 -2.02
N SER A 84 -2.16 -17.42 -2.00
CA SER A 84 -2.17 -16.20 -1.22
C SER A 84 -3.18 -15.20 -1.81
N PRO A 85 -3.71 -14.24 -1.03
CA PRO A 85 -4.99 -13.50 -1.19
C PRO A 85 -5.25 -12.72 -2.51
N GLU A 86 -4.45 -12.90 -3.54
CA GLU A 86 -4.49 -12.21 -4.83
C GLU A 86 -5.81 -12.41 -5.59
N LEU A 87 -6.41 -13.60 -5.47
CA LEU A 87 -7.73 -13.91 -6.06
C LEU A 87 -8.88 -13.20 -5.34
N ARG A 88 -8.75 -12.93 -4.03
CA ARG A 88 -9.80 -12.29 -3.22
C ARG A 88 -9.85 -10.77 -3.46
N ALA A 89 -8.71 -10.16 -3.77
CA ALA A 89 -8.62 -8.75 -4.15
C ALA A 89 -9.05 -8.47 -5.61
N GLY A 90 -9.45 -9.48 -6.40
CA GLY A 90 -9.83 -9.32 -7.80
C GLY A 90 -11.23 -8.78 -8.05
N ARG A 91 -12.05 -8.58 -7.00
CA ARG A 91 -13.48 -8.22 -7.15
C ARG A 91 -13.81 -6.75 -6.90
N ILE A 92 -12.85 -5.94 -6.44
CA ILE A 92 -13.03 -4.50 -6.17
C ILE A 92 -11.72 -3.75 -6.52
N ARG A 93 -11.22 -3.87 -7.76
CA ARG A 93 -10.12 -3.01 -8.23
C ARG A 93 -10.68 -2.09 -9.30
N ASP A 94 -10.82 -0.81 -8.97
CA ASP A 94 -11.09 0.23 -9.96
C ASP A 94 -10.02 0.15 -11.06
N ASP A 95 -10.41 -0.29 -12.26
CA ASP A 95 -9.48 -0.42 -13.39
C ASP A 95 -8.80 0.91 -13.76
N ASN A 96 -9.40 2.03 -13.36
CA ASN A 96 -8.93 3.40 -13.59
C ASN A 96 -7.87 3.89 -12.56
N LYS A 97 -7.51 3.07 -11.57
CA LYS A 97 -6.51 3.42 -10.52
C LYS A 97 -5.23 2.59 -10.58
N LYS A 98 -5.02 1.82 -11.66
CA LYS A 98 -3.79 1.01 -11.82
C LYS A 98 -2.60 1.94 -12.02
N SER A 99 -1.65 1.88 -11.09
CA SER A 99 -0.36 2.54 -11.25
C SER A 99 0.41 1.91 -12.41
N GLN A 100 1.34 2.66 -13.01
CA GLN A 100 2.27 2.13 -14.00
C GLN A 100 2.99 0.87 -13.49
N ASN A 101 3.32 0.83 -12.19
CA ASN A 101 3.93 -0.34 -11.55
C ASN A 101 3.00 -1.55 -11.51
N ASP A 102 1.69 -1.35 -11.35
CA ASP A 102 0.70 -2.43 -11.35
C ASP A 102 0.57 -3.06 -12.75
N LEU A 103 0.58 -2.22 -13.79
CA LEU A 103 0.57 -2.68 -15.18
C LEU A 103 1.84 -3.48 -15.51
N LEU A 104 3.01 -3.00 -15.09
CA LEU A 104 4.28 -3.71 -15.27
C LEU A 104 4.31 -5.02 -14.49
N HIS A 105 3.80 -5.05 -13.25
CA HIS A 105 3.73 -6.27 -12.47
C HIS A 105 2.78 -7.29 -13.11
N ALA A 106 1.60 -6.85 -13.56
CA ALA A 106 0.65 -7.69 -14.26
C ALA A 106 1.25 -8.29 -15.54
N GLU A 107 2.00 -7.50 -16.32
CA GLU A 107 2.68 -7.98 -17.52
C GLU A 107 3.81 -8.98 -17.19
N ASN A 108 4.60 -8.71 -16.15
CA ASN A 108 5.63 -9.63 -15.70
C ASN A 108 5.03 -10.97 -15.26
N MET A 109 3.92 -10.96 -14.51
CA MET A 109 3.18 -12.15 -14.12
C MET A 109 2.58 -12.87 -15.33
N ARG A 110 1.98 -12.13 -16.28
CA ARG A 110 1.39 -12.67 -17.53
C ARG A 110 2.42 -13.40 -18.38
N VAL A 111 3.66 -12.90 -18.45
CA VAL A 111 4.77 -13.51 -19.20
C VAL A 111 5.55 -14.54 -18.34
N GLY A 112 5.16 -14.75 -17.08
CA GLY A 112 5.82 -15.71 -16.18
C GLY A 112 7.23 -15.29 -15.74
N ARG A 113 7.53 -13.99 -15.81
CA ARG A 113 8.78 -13.40 -15.31
C ARG A 113 8.71 -13.28 -13.79
N ASP A 114 9.67 -13.90 -13.12
CA ASP A 114 9.91 -13.70 -11.69
C ASP A 114 11.28 -13.05 -11.44
N LYS A 115 11.50 -12.59 -10.21
CA LYS A 115 12.72 -11.92 -9.78
C LYS A 115 13.98 -12.73 -10.11
N TYR A 116 13.98 -14.03 -9.85
CA TYR A 116 15.18 -14.85 -9.99
C TYR A 116 15.42 -15.29 -11.44
N LYS A 117 14.37 -15.60 -12.20
CA LYS A 117 14.48 -15.87 -13.64
C LYS A 117 15.01 -14.65 -14.39
N THR A 118 14.47 -13.47 -14.09
CA THR A 118 14.90 -12.22 -14.73
C THR A 118 16.35 -11.89 -14.39
N LEU A 119 16.75 -12.01 -13.12
CA LEU A 119 18.14 -11.81 -12.70
C LEU A 119 19.10 -12.80 -13.36
N ARG A 120 18.71 -14.07 -13.53
CA ARG A 120 19.52 -15.06 -14.26
C ARG A 120 19.68 -14.67 -15.72
N GLN A 121 18.58 -14.27 -16.37
CA GLN A 121 18.58 -13.91 -17.79
C GLN A 121 19.50 -12.71 -18.10
N ILE A 122 19.41 -11.61 -17.35
CA ILE A 122 20.24 -10.41 -17.59
C ILE A 122 21.71 -10.59 -17.20
N ARG A 123 22.06 -11.71 -16.55
CA ARG A 123 23.43 -12.05 -16.15
C ARG A 123 24.04 -13.12 -17.04
N LEU A 124 23.32 -13.57 -18.08
CA LEU A 124 23.89 -14.43 -19.10
C LEU A 124 24.99 -13.69 -19.86
N GLY A 125 25.94 -14.46 -20.41
CA GLY A 125 27.08 -13.91 -21.12
C GLY A 125 28.22 -13.46 -20.20
N ASN A 126 29.33 -13.07 -20.82
CA ASN A 126 30.48 -12.56 -20.09
C ASN A 126 30.31 -11.07 -19.74
N THR A 127 31.25 -10.51 -18.98
CA THR A 127 31.21 -9.09 -18.59
C THR A 127 31.28 -8.15 -19.78
N LYS A 128 32.08 -8.46 -20.81
CA LYS A 128 32.21 -7.59 -21.99
C LYS A 128 30.89 -7.50 -22.76
N GLN A 129 30.24 -8.64 -23.03
CA GLN A 129 28.97 -8.67 -23.74
C GLN A 129 27.89 -7.85 -23.03
N ARG A 130 27.78 -7.99 -21.70
CA ARG A 130 26.80 -7.24 -20.91
C ARG A 130 27.08 -5.73 -20.89
N ILE A 131 28.35 -5.32 -20.99
CA ILE A 131 28.72 -3.89 -21.11
C ILE A 131 28.38 -3.38 -22.52
N ASP A 132 28.77 -4.12 -23.57
CA ASP A 132 28.51 -3.74 -24.96
C ASP A 132 26.99 -3.60 -25.23
N GLU A 133 26.17 -4.53 -24.71
CA GLU A 133 24.70 -4.44 -24.77
C GLU A 133 24.19 -3.19 -24.06
N PHE A 134 24.72 -2.85 -22.88
CA PHE A 134 24.31 -1.66 -22.13
C PHE A 134 24.68 -0.35 -22.81
N GLU A 135 25.86 -0.26 -23.44
CA GLU A 135 26.29 0.93 -24.20
C GLU A 135 25.46 1.16 -25.48
N SER A 136 24.71 0.15 -25.92
CA SER A 136 23.86 0.20 -27.12
C SER A 136 22.39 0.52 -26.86
N LEU A 137 21.95 0.61 -25.60
CA LEU A 137 20.59 0.96 -25.17
C LEU A 137 20.34 2.48 -25.24
#